data_AF-A0A5D0MMB7-F1
#
_entry.id   AF-A0A5D0MMB7-F1
#
_cell.length_a   1.000
_cell.length_b   1.000
_cell.length_c   1.000
_cell.angle_alpha   90.00
_cell.angle_beta   90.00
_cell.angle_gamma   90.00
#
_symmetry.space_group_name_H-M   'P 1'
#
loop_
_entity.id
_entity.type
_entity.pdbx_description
1 polymer ?
#
loop_
_entity_poly.entity_id
_entity_poly.type
_entity_poly.pdbx_seq_one_letter_code
_entity_poly.pdbx_strand_id
1 'polypeptide(L)' 'MKKYQKLYNLKYSDLSKVWGLSEGTLRNWKSSGVFKQGRDYVGRGKTIRFAEDIAYRYPDFVEKSS' A
#
# COMPACT_ATOMS: atom_id res chain seq x y z
N MET A 1 3.36 -9.31 -24.94
CA MET A 1 2.78 -9.20 -23.58
C MET A 1 2.83 -7.74 -23.13
N LYS A 2 1.69 -7.07 -22.97
CA LYS A 2 1.66 -5.71 -22.40
C LYS A 2 2.12 -5.83 -20.95
N LYS A 3 3.31 -5.32 -20.61
CA LYS A 3 3.72 -5.12 -19.22
C LYS A 3 2.65 -4.25 -18.59
N TYR A 4 1.87 -4.78 -17.64
CA TYR A 4 1.01 -3.97 -16.80
C TYR A 4 1.90 -2.91 -16.15
N GLN A 5 1.79 -1.68 -16.63
CA GLN A 5 2.56 -0.57 -16.09
C GLN A 5 1.97 -0.34 -14.69
N LYS A 6 2.77 -0.57 -13.66
CA LYS A 6 2.29 -0.48 -12.28
C LYS A 6 1.90 0.97 -12.00
N LEU A 7 0.60 1.21 -11.86
CA LEU A 7 0.06 2.56 -11.62
C LEU A 7 0.14 2.87 -10.12
N TYR A 8 0.90 3.91 -9.77
CA TYR A 8 1.05 4.39 -8.41
C TYR A 8 0.14 5.58 -8.16
N ASN A 9 -1.16 5.32 -8.00
CA ASN A 9 -2.16 6.37 -7.88
C ASN A 9 -2.80 6.45 -6.49
N LEU A 10 -2.77 5.37 -5.72
CA LEU A 10 -3.47 5.31 -4.44
C LEU A 10 -2.74 6.10 -3.36
N LYS A 11 -3.49 6.78 -2.50
CA LYS A 11 -3.01 7.43 -1.28
C LYS A 11 -3.37 6.58 -0.06
N TYR A 12 -2.85 6.97 1.11
CA TYR A 12 -3.27 6.39 2.38
C TYR A 12 -4.78 6.44 2.60
N SER A 13 -5.44 7.54 2.22
CA SER A 13 -6.89 7.70 2.30
C SER A 13 -7.66 6.65 1.50
N ASP A 14 -7.11 6.22 0.36
CA ASP A 14 -7.77 5.26 -0.51
C ASP A 14 -7.65 3.86 0.09
N LEU A 15 -6.46 3.48 0.55
CA LEU A 15 -6.22 2.23 1.26
C LEU A 15 -6.99 2.16 2.59
N SER A 16 -7.11 3.28 3.28
CA SER A 16 -7.90 3.41 4.51
C SER A 16 -9.35 3.03 4.28
N LYS A 17 -9.95 3.49 3.17
CA LYS A 17 -11.33 3.14 2.79
C LYS A 17 -11.47 1.69 2.37
N VAL A 18 -10.53 1.16 1.58
CA VAL A 18 -10.60 -0.22 1.08
C VAL A 18 -10.43 -1.24 2.21
N TRP A 19 -9.50 -1.00 3.14
CA TRP A 19 -9.16 -1.94 4.20
C TRP A 19 -9.84 -1.65 5.53
N GLY A 20 -10.59 -0.54 5.63
CA GLY A 20 -11.26 -0.15 6.87
C GLY A 20 -10.31 0.22 8.01
N LEU A 21 -9.12 0.74 7.70
CA LEU A 21 -8.07 1.05 8.67
C LEU A 21 -7.77 2.53 8.74
N SER A 22 -7.27 3.00 9.88
CA SER A 22 -6.82 4.38 10.00
C SER A 22 -5.59 4.64 9.12
N GLU A 23 -5.46 5.85 8.57
CA GLU A 23 -4.23 6.23 7.88
C GLU A 23 -2.99 6.13 8.79
N GLY A 24 -3.16 6.32 10.11
CA GLY A 24 -2.09 6.18 11.10
C GLY A 24 -1.53 4.77 11.14
N THR A 25 -2.40 3.75 11.14
CA THR A 25 -2.02 2.34 11.05
C THR A 25 -1.19 2.07 9.80
N LEU A 26 -1.65 2.58 8.64
CA LEU A 26 -0.96 2.40 7.37
C LEU A 26 0.41 3.13 7.34
N ARG A 27 0.52 4.30 7.96
CA ARG A 27 1.80 5.02 8.10
C ARG A 27 2.76 4.25 8.99
N ASN A 28 2.28 3.69 10.10
CA ASN A 28 3.09 2.83 10.98
C ASN A 28 3.59 1.61 10.21
N TRP A 29 2.75 0.96 9.44
CA TRP A 29 3.14 -0.18 8.61
C TRP A 29 4.21 0.16 7.58
N LYS A 30 4.10 1.32 6.92
CA LYS A 30 5.17 1.82 6.06
C LYS A 30 6.48 1.99 6.85
N SER A 31 6.43 2.65 8.01
CA SER A 31 7.60 2.88 8.86
C SER A 31 8.23 1.58 9.38
N SER A 32 7.41 0.57 9.67
CA SER A 32 7.85 -0.77 10.09
C SER A 32 8.28 -1.67 8.93
N GLY A 33 8.26 -1.17 7.68
CA GLY A 33 8.77 -1.90 6.52
C GLY A 33 7.85 -2.99 5.95
N VAL A 34 6.56 -2.97 6.33
CA VAL A 34 5.50 -3.85 5.79
C VAL A 34 5.35 -3.62 4.28
N PHE A 35 5.28 -2.35 3.87
CA PHE A 35 5.27 -1.98 2.46
C PHE A 35 6.69 -1.85 1.91
N LYS A 36 6.94 -2.39 0.72
CA LYS A 36 8.23 -2.31 0.03
C LYS A 36 8.25 -1.16 -0.98
N GLN A 37 9.20 -0.25 -0.86
CA GLN A 37 9.38 0.85 -1.82
C GLN A 37 9.71 0.30 -3.21
N GLY A 38 9.15 0.89 -4.26
CA GLY A 38 9.31 0.44 -5.65
C GLY A 38 8.47 -0.78 -6.03
N ARG A 39 7.87 -1.49 -5.06
CA ARG A 39 6.90 -2.58 -5.28
C ARG A 39 5.49 -2.17 -4.90
N ASP A 40 5.34 -1.64 -3.70
CA ASP A 40 4.05 -1.37 -3.04
C ASP A 40 3.74 0.12 -3.06
N TYR A 41 4.79 0.94 -2.94
CA TYR A 41 4.65 2.38 -3.01
C TYR A 41 5.89 3.03 -3.64
N VAL A 42 5.69 4.24 -4.16
CA VAL A 42 6.75 5.16 -4.57
C VAL A 42 6.57 6.50 -3.85
N GLY A 43 7.63 7.29 -3.87
CA GLY A 43 7.67 8.61 -3.25
C GLY A 43 8.48 8.66 -1.95
N ARG A 44 8.63 9.88 -1.43
CA ARG A 44 9.44 10.20 -0.25
C ARG A 44 8.67 11.14 0.68
N GLY A 45 8.93 11.02 1.98
CA GLY A 45 8.30 11.88 3.00
C GLY A 45 6.77 11.76 3.01
N LYS A 46 6.09 12.90 2.84
CA LYS A 46 4.62 13.03 2.86
C LYS A 46 3.96 12.64 1.53
N THR A 47 4.72 12.65 0.43
CA THR A 47 4.20 12.34 -0.91
C THR A 47 4.44 10.86 -1.19
N ILE A 48 3.50 10.02 -0.74
CA ILE A 48 3.52 8.57 -0.96
C ILE A 48 2.36 8.21 -1.87
N ARG A 49 2.65 7.39 -2.90
CA ARG A 49 1.65 6.78 -3.76
C ARG A 49 1.83 5.29 -3.78
N PHE A 50 0.74 4.57 -3.55
CA PHE A 50 0.68 3.12 -3.54
C PHE A 50 0.27 2.60 -4.91
N ALA A 51 0.80 1.43 -5.24
CA ALA A 51 0.38 0.70 -6.43
C ALA A 51 -1.08 0.28 -6.29
N GLU A 52 -1.87 0.42 -7.35
CA GLU A 52 -3.30 0.05 -7.33
C GLU A 52 -3.54 -1.41 -6.97
N ASP A 53 -2.64 -2.31 -7.37
CA ASP A 53 -2.70 -3.75 -7.08
C ASP A 53 -2.53 -4.08 -5.59
N ILE A 54 -2.04 -3.15 -4.76
CA ILE A 54 -1.84 -3.41 -3.33
C ILE A 54 -3.19 -3.60 -2.64
N ALA A 55 -4.21 -2.87 -3.08
CA ALA A 55 -5.56 -2.89 -2.52
C ALA A 55 -6.15 -4.31 -2.46
N TYR A 56 -5.78 -5.16 -3.42
CA TYR A 56 -6.25 -6.54 -3.55
C TYR A 56 -5.35 -7.59 -2.90
N ARG A 57 -4.12 -7.22 -2.47
CA ARG A 57 -3.15 -8.13 -1.82
C ARG A 57 -3.32 -8.24 -0.30
N TYR A 58 -4.26 -7.48 0.26
CA TYR A 58 -4.43 -7.32 1.70
C TYR A 58 -5.01 -8.53 2.45
N PRO A 59 -5.92 -9.36 1.87
CA PRO A 59 -6.39 -10.57 2.55
C PRO A 59 -5.25 -11.52 2.92
N ASP A 60 -4.23 -11.66 2.06
CA ASP A 60 -3.12 -12.58 2.27
C ASP A 60 -2.09 -12.12 3.32
N PHE A 61 -2.06 -10.83 3.64
CA PHE A 61 -1.01 -10.25 4.52
C PHE A 61 -1.40 -10.32 6.00
N VAL A 62 -2.70 -10.22 6.32
CA VAL A 62 -3.20 -10.24 7.70
C VAL A 62 -3.31 -11.68 8.22
N GLU A 63 -3.79 -12.63 7.42
CA GLU A 63 -3.88 -14.05 7.83
C GLU A 63 -2.51 -14.67 8.12
N LYS A 64 -1.46 -14.29 7.40
CA LYS A 64 -0.11 -14.86 7.60
C LYS A 64 0.66 -14.25 8.77
N SER A 65 0.13 -13.21 9.40
CA SER A 65 0.78 -12.50 10.51
C SER A 65 0.07 -12.72 11.86
N SER A 66 -0.93 -13.62 11.90
CA SER A 66 -1.67 -14.04 13.09
C SER A 66 -1.22 -15.43 13.57
#